data_AF-A0A060BT60-F1
#
_entry.id   AF-A0A060BT60-F1
#
_cell.length_a   1.000
_cell.length_b   1.000
_cell.length_c   1.000
_cell.angle_alpha   90.00
_cell.angle_beta   90.00
_cell.angle_gamma   90.00
#
_symmetry.space_group_name_H-M   'P 1'
#
loop_
_entity.id
_entity.type
_entity.pdbx_description
1 polymer ?
#
loop_
_entity_poly.entity_id
_entity_poly.type
_entity_poly.pdbx_seq_one_letter_code
_entity_poly.pdbx_strand_id
1 'polypeptide(L)'
;EWERQVLTECYDVVDMISAHAYYREENGDIGSFLASSVDMDHFIDSVVATADAVKAAGKHSKTINISFDEWNVWYIDRAESDPPKGDDWPIA
;
A
#
# COMPACT_ATOMS: atom_id res chain seq x y z
N GLU A 1 0.94 10.90 8.73
CA GLU A 1 0.35 12.23 9.08
C GLU A 1 -0.92 12.49 8.29
N TRP A 2 -0.93 12.16 7.00
CA TRP A 2 -2.14 12.17 6.17
C TRP A 2 -3.27 11.35 6.80
N GLU A 3 -3.01 10.09 7.14
CA GLU A 3 -3.95 9.13 7.73
C GLU A 3 -4.55 9.70 9.01
N ARG A 4 -3.71 10.30 9.88
CA ARG A 4 -4.14 10.93 11.13
C ARG A 4 -5.18 12.02 10.86
N GLN A 5 -4.87 12.94 9.94
CA GLN A 5 -5.74 14.08 9.65
C GLN A 5 -7.07 13.63 9.07
N VAL A 6 -7.05 12.81 8.00
CA VAL A 6 -8.28 12.39 7.33
C VAL A 6 -9.16 11.56 8.26
N LEU A 7 -8.59 10.61 9.01
CA LEU A 7 -9.35 9.81 9.97
C LEU A 7 -9.88 10.65 11.12
N THR A 8 -9.19 11.71 11.56
CA THR A 8 -9.73 12.61 12.59
C THR A 8 -11.02 13.31 12.11
N GLU A 9 -11.09 13.66 10.83
CA GLU A 9 -12.24 14.37 10.26
C GLU A 9 -13.41 13.44 9.90
N CYS A 10 -13.12 12.20 9.48
CA CYS A 10 -14.14 11.31 8.90
C CYS A 10 -14.35 9.98 9.63
N TYR A 11 -13.76 9.78 10.82
CA TYR A 11 -13.76 8.50 11.53
C TYR A 11 -15.13 7.81 11.59
N ASP A 12 -16.20 8.56 11.88
CA ASP A 12 -17.53 8.00 12.09
C ASP A 12 -18.20 7.53 10.79
N VAL A 13 -17.77 8.05 9.62
CA VAL A 13 -18.42 7.80 8.32
C VAL A 13 -17.61 6.92 7.36
N VAL A 14 -16.42 6.44 7.77
CA VAL A 14 -15.59 5.53 6.98
C VAL A 14 -15.29 4.23 7.75
N ASP A 15 -15.06 3.13 7.04
CA ASP A 15 -14.77 1.83 7.68
C ASP A 15 -13.34 1.35 7.45
N MET A 16 -12.67 1.88 6.42
CA MET A 16 -11.33 1.48 6.01
C MET A 16 -10.48 2.70 5.62
N ILE A 17 -9.16 2.54 5.74
CA ILE A 17 -8.16 3.44 5.17
C ILE A 17 -7.39 2.69 4.08
N SER A 18 -7.12 3.34 2.94
CA SER A 18 -6.38 2.71 1.85
C SER A 18 -4.87 2.67 2.14
N ALA A 19 -4.19 1.68 1.57
CA ALA A 19 -2.75 1.46 1.69
C ALA A 19 -2.19 1.04 0.32
N HIS A 20 -1.15 1.77 -0.13
CA HIS A 20 -0.60 1.63 -1.48
C HIS A 20 0.91 1.42 -1.37
N ALA A 21 1.44 0.30 -1.89
CA ALA A 21 2.87 0.02 -1.88
C ALA A 21 3.31 -0.74 -3.13
N TYR A 22 4.33 -0.22 -3.80
CA TYR A 22 4.91 -0.83 -4.99
C TYR A 22 6.41 -1.01 -4.81
N TYR A 23 6.90 -2.16 -5.24
CA TYR A 23 8.30 -2.54 -5.09
C TYR A 23 8.94 -2.79 -6.44
N ARG A 24 10.22 -2.45 -6.57
CA ARG A 24 11.03 -2.77 -7.75
C ARG A 24 12.47 -3.02 -7.34
N GLU A 25 13.16 -3.79 -8.15
CA GLU A 25 14.60 -3.88 -8.06
C GLU A 25 15.23 -2.56 -8.53
N GLU A 26 16.21 -2.06 -7.78
CA GLU A 26 16.96 -0.85 -8.12
C GLU A 26 18.47 -1.15 -8.15
N ASN A 27 19.13 -0.77 -9.24
CA ASN A 27 20.59 -0.77 -9.40
C ASN A 27 21.31 -2.12 -9.18
N GLY A 28 20.65 -3.22 -9.49
CA GLY A 28 21.10 -4.60 -9.28
C GLY A 28 20.89 -5.14 -7.87
N ASP A 29 20.24 -4.40 -6.96
CA ASP A 29 20.07 -4.82 -5.56
C ASP A 29 18.87 -5.76 -5.37
N ILE A 30 19.07 -7.01 -5.77
CA ILE A 30 18.08 -8.08 -5.59
C ILE A 30 17.83 -8.37 -4.11
N GLY A 31 18.81 -8.15 -3.23
CA GLY A 31 18.69 -8.43 -1.80
C GLY A 31 17.62 -7.55 -1.15
N SER A 32 17.69 -6.23 -1.39
CA SER A 32 16.69 -5.29 -0.91
C SER A 32 15.32 -5.53 -1.54
N PHE A 33 15.27 -5.88 -2.82
CA PHE A 33 14.02 -6.22 -3.50
C PHE A 33 13.34 -7.48 -2.92
N LEU A 34 14.09 -8.53 -2.61
CA LEU A 34 13.53 -9.72 -1.96
C LEU A 34 13.14 -9.46 -0.51
N ALA A 35 13.71 -8.44 0.12
CA ALA A 35 13.35 -7.97 1.46
C ALA A 35 12.15 -7.01 1.49
N SER A 36 11.49 -6.71 0.36
CA SER A 36 10.35 -5.78 0.29
C SER A 36 9.19 -6.12 1.23
N SER A 37 9.00 -7.40 1.58
CA SER A 37 7.99 -7.81 2.56
C SER A 37 8.24 -7.25 3.96
N VAL A 38 9.50 -7.01 4.34
CA VAL A 38 9.85 -6.41 5.64
C VAL A 38 9.44 -4.95 5.71
N ASP A 39 9.63 -4.22 4.61
CA ASP A 39 9.14 -2.84 4.49
C ASP A 39 7.60 -2.79 4.49
N MET A 40 6.95 -3.71 3.77
CA MET A 40 5.49 -3.82 3.75
C MET A 40 4.90 -4.07 5.15
N ASP A 41 5.52 -4.95 5.94
CA ASP A 41 5.12 -5.23 7.33
C ASP A 41 5.20 -3.97 8.20
N HIS A 42 6.34 -3.26 8.15
CA HIS A 42 6.52 -1.99 8.85
C HIS A 42 5.57 -0.88 8.41
N PHE A 43 5.24 -0.84 7.12
CA PHE A 43 4.27 0.11 6.57
C PHE A 43 2.87 -0.14 7.11
N ILE A 44 2.42 -1.40 7.09
CA ILE A 44 1.12 -1.80 7.64
C ILE A 44 1.05 -1.43 9.13
N ASP A 45 2.06 -1.77 9.92
CA ASP A 45 2.13 -1.44 11.36
C ASP A 45 2.03 0.07 11.60
N SER A 46 2.67 0.88 10.76
CA SER A 46 2.63 2.34 10.86
C SER A 46 1.24 2.91 10.58
N VAL A 47 0.52 2.36 9.60
CA VAL A 47 -0.86 2.74 9.28
C VAL A 47 -1.81 2.32 10.41
N VAL A 48 -1.69 1.08 10.91
CA VAL A 48 -2.46 0.58 12.06
C VAL A 48 -2.25 1.46 13.29
N ALA A 49 -1.00 1.73 13.66
CA ALA A 49 -0.67 2.54 14.82
C ALA A 49 -1.26 3.96 14.72
N THR A 50 -1.28 4.52 13.51
CA THR A 50 -1.89 5.84 13.26
C THR A 50 -3.41 5.79 13.43
N ALA A 51 -4.08 4.79 12.86
CA ALA A 51 -5.53 4.61 13.00
C ALA A 51 -5.94 4.37 14.46
N ASP A 52 -5.19 3.56 15.20
CA ASP A 52 -5.42 3.29 16.64
C ASP A 52 -5.18 4.53 17.50
N ALA A 53 -4.21 5.37 17.16
CA ALA A 53 -4.00 6.63 17.84
C ALA A 53 -5.20 7.57 17.67
N VAL A 54 -5.77 7.67 16.47
CA VAL A 54 -6.98 8.46 16.20
C VAL A 54 -8.18 7.85 16.94
N LYS A 55 -8.34 6.52 16.91
CA LYS A 55 -9.37 5.80 17.67
C LYS A 55 -9.35 6.18 19.15
N ALA A 56 -8.18 6.12 19.77
CA ALA A 56 -8.00 6.41 21.19
C ALA A 56 -8.27 7.90 21.50
N ALA A 57 -7.77 8.81 20.66
CA ALA A 57 -7.97 10.25 20.83
C ALA A 57 -9.45 10.66 20.73
N GLY A 58 -10.17 10.13 19.74
CA GLY A 58 -11.60 10.37 19.53
C GLY A 58 -12.53 9.51 20.40
N LYS A 59 -11.98 8.57 21.18
CA LYS A 59 -12.73 7.60 22.01
C LYS A 59 -13.72 6.77 21.20
N HIS A 60 -13.38 6.44 19.96
CA HIS A 60 -14.24 5.63 19.10
C HIS A 60 -14.21 4.16 19.53
N SER A 61 -15.36 3.49 19.46
CA SER A 61 -15.45 2.03 19.65
C SER A 61 -15.13 1.27 18.37
N LYS A 62 -15.47 1.85 17.20
CA LYS A 62 -15.18 1.29 15.88
C LYS A 62 -13.67 1.23 15.62
N THR A 63 -13.20 0.13 15.06
CA THR A 63 -11.82 -0.02 14.55
C THR A 63 -11.84 0.21 13.04
N ILE A 64 -10.96 1.08 12.55
CA ILE A 64 -10.72 1.26 11.12
C ILE A 64 -9.84 0.12 10.63
N ASN A 65 -10.25 -0.59 9.58
CA ASN A 65 -9.44 -1.62 8.95
C ASN A 65 -8.61 -1.04 7.80
N ILE A 66 -7.66 -1.82 7.28
CA ILE A 66 -6.85 -1.42 6.13
C ILE A 66 -7.42 -2.06 4.87
N SER A 67 -7.59 -1.23 3.83
CA SER A 67 -7.82 -1.65 2.44
C SER A 67 -6.48 -1.57 1.71
N PHE A 68 -5.79 -2.70 1.55
CA PHE A 68 -4.56 -2.73 0.74
C PHE A 68 -4.93 -2.93 -0.73
N ASP A 69 -5.50 -1.89 -1.33
CA ASP A 69 -6.16 -1.92 -2.64
C ASP A 69 -5.19 -1.70 -3.81
N GLU A 70 -3.97 -1.25 -3.54
CA GLU A 70 -2.93 -1.10 -4.55
C GLU A 70 -1.59 -1.66 -4.07
N TRP A 71 -1.24 -2.84 -4.56
CA TRP A 71 0.07 -3.43 -4.31
C TRP A 71 0.53 -4.29 -5.48
N ASN A 72 1.80 -4.17 -5.85
CA ASN A 72 2.46 -5.10 -6.78
C ASN A 72 3.97 -4.83 -6.89
N VAL A 73 4.64 -5.63 -7.70
CA VAL A 73 5.90 -5.23 -8.33
C VAL A 73 5.60 -4.26 -9.48
N TRP A 74 6.16 -3.06 -9.44
CA TRP A 74 5.97 -2.07 -10.52
C TRP A 74 7.24 -1.25 -10.77
N TYR A 75 7.76 -1.36 -11.99
CA TYR A 75 8.87 -0.55 -12.48
C TYR A 75 8.33 0.76 -13.06
N ILE A 76 8.07 1.73 -12.19
CA ILE A 76 7.42 3.00 -12.56
C ILE A 76 8.20 3.83 -13.61
N ASP A 77 9.52 3.66 -13.64
CA ASP A 77 10.43 4.38 -14.55
C ASP A 77 10.65 3.67 -15.89
N ARG A 78 10.02 2.50 -16.12
CA ARG A 78 10.16 1.77 -17.38
C ARG A 78 9.30 2.37 -18.48
N ALA A 79 9.70 2.14 -19.73
CA ALA A 79 8.87 2.45 -20.89
C ALA A 79 7.49 1.79 -20.76
N GLU A 80 6.48 2.40 -21.38
CA GLU A 80 5.12 1.85 -21.41
C GLU A 80 5.15 0.38 -21.83
N SER A 81 4.29 -0.41 -21.20
CA SER A 81 4.08 -1.78 -21.64
C SER A 81 3.56 -1.74 -23.07
N ASP A 82 4.15 -2.54 -23.97
CA ASP A 82 3.59 -2.84 -25.28
C ASP A 82 2.96 -4.25 -25.18
N PRO A 83 1.67 -4.34 -24.83
CA PRO A 83 1.01 -5.63 -24.69
C PRO A 83 0.93 -6.30 -26.06
N PRO A 84 0.99 -7.65 -26.12
CA PRO A 84 0.79 -8.38 -27.36
C PRO A 84 -0.51 -7.95 -28.07
N LYS A 85 -0.44 -7.74 -29.39
CA LYS A 85 -1.57 -7.42 -30.28
C LYS A 85 -1.85 -8.59 -31.22
N GLY A 86 -2.95 -9.29 -30.96
CA GLY A 86 -3.47 -10.33 -31.86
C GLY A 86 -2.80 -11.68 -31.62
N ASP A 87 -1.95 -12.11 -32.56
CA ASP A 87 -1.40 -13.48 -32.60
C ASP A 87 0.03 -13.58 -32.03
N ASP A 88 0.56 -12.49 -31.46
CA ASP A 88 1.92 -12.35 -30.91
C ASP A 88 2.01 -12.69 -29.40
N TRP A 89 0.99 -13.34 -28.85
CA TRP A 89 1.03 -13.83 -27.47
C TRP A 89 2.16 -14.83 -27.28
N PRO A 90 2.98 -14.70 -26.21
CA PRO A 90 3.97 -15.70 -25.89
C PRO A 90 3.27 -17.04 -25.56
N ILE A 91 3.71 -18.12 -26.19
CA ILE A 91 3.26 -19.47 -25.86
C ILE A 91 3.87 -19.85 -24.51
N ALA A 92 3.02 -20.28 -23.58
CA ALA A 92 3.40 -20.69 -22.23
C ALA A 92 4.28 -21.95 -22.22
#